data_AF-A0A060BVG1-F1
#
_entry.id   AF-A0A060BVG1-F1
#
_cell.length_a   1.000
_cell.length_b   1.000
_cell.length_c   1.000
_cell.angle_alpha   90.00
_cell.angle_beta   90.00
_cell.angle_gamma   90.00
#
_symmetry.space_group_name_H-M   'P 1'
#
loop_
_entity.id
_entity.type
_entity.pdbx_description
1 polymer ?
#
loop_
_entity_poly.entity_id
_entity_poly.type
_entity_poly.pdbx_seq_one_letter_code
_entity_poly.pdbx_strand_id
1 'polypeptide(L)' 'PMMGWGERGLGRWITVFANSGHVYAVIAGLRWDTSGTGGKGPRWHEDMRSRAGFAARHPSGF' A
#
# COMPACT_ATOMS: atom_id res chain seq x y z
N PRO A 1 -10.33 11.17 0.60
CA PRO A 1 -10.24 9.69 0.64
C PRO A 1 -8.88 9.20 0.11
N MET A 2 -8.30 8.14 0.70
CA MET A 2 -6.96 7.63 0.33
C MET A 2 -6.84 7.24 -1.15
N MET A 3 -7.92 6.77 -1.78
CA MET A 3 -7.96 6.46 -3.21
C MET A 3 -7.76 7.66 -4.14
N GLY A 4 -7.73 8.91 -3.64
CA GLY A 4 -7.52 10.13 -4.44
C GLY A 4 -6.32 10.97 -4.03
N TRP A 5 -5.49 10.49 -3.10
CA TRP A 5 -4.30 11.21 -2.64
C TRP A 5 -3.08 10.89 -3.53
N GLY A 6 -2.15 11.84 -3.65
CA GLY A 6 -0.91 11.66 -4.40
C GLY A 6 -1.11 11.46 -5.90
N GLU A 7 -0.05 11.00 -6.57
CA GLU A 7 -0.07 10.71 -8.01
C GLU A 7 -0.71 9.35 -8.30
N ARG A 8 -1.26 9.20 -9.51
CA ARG A 8 -1.86 7.93 -9.95
C ARG A 8 -0.80 6.90 -10.30
N GLY A 9 -1.02 5.65 -9.89
CA GLY A 9 -0.22 4.51 -10.31
C GLY A 9 0.84 4.12 -9.28
N LEU A 10 1.70 3.17 -9.68
CA LEU A 10 2.82 2.68 -8.87
C LEU A 10 3.89 3.77 -8.79
N GLY A 11 4.38 4.03 -7.58
CA GLY A 11 5.58 4.86 -7.37
C GLY A 11 6.85 4.03 -7.49
N ARG A 12 8.00 4.71 -7.60
CA ARG A 12 9.30 4.03 -7.75
C ARG A 12 9.75 3.38 -6.45
N TRP A 13 9.67 4.12 -5.35
CA TRP A 13 10.05 3.62 -4.03
C TRP A 13 8.87 3.31 -3.12
N ILE A 14 7.80 4.10 -3.23
CA ILE A 14 6.65 4.03 -2.34
C ILE A 14 5.40 3.89 -3.19
N THR A 15 4.59 2.87 -2.93
CA THR A 15 3.23 2.78 -3.46
C THR A 15 2.26 2.49 -2.33
N VAL A 16 1.26 3.35 -2.17
CA VAL A 16 0.10 3.14 -1.30
C VAL A 16 -1.00 2.50 -2.14
N PHE A 17 -1.52 1.36 -1.67
CA PHE A 17 -2.66 0.69 -2.25
C PHE A 17 -3.87 0.91 -1.33
N ALA A 18 -4.92 1.53 -1.85
CA ALA A 18 -6.12 1.85 -1.08
C ALA A 18 -7.40 1.42 -1.80
N ASN A 19 -8.38 0.95 -1.04
CA ASN A 19 -9.76 0.82 -1.48
C ASN A 19 -10.72 1.26 -0.36
N SER A 20 -12.02 0.98 -0.48
CA SER A 20 -13.01 1.38 0.52
C SER A 20 -12.88 0.67 1.88
N GLY A 21 -12.21 -0.49 1.93
CA GLY A 21 -12.13 -1.32 3.13
C GLY A 21 -10.73 -1.47 3.72
N HIS A 22 -9.66 -1.22 2.96
CA HIS A 22 -8.30 -1.48 3.40
C HIS A 22 -7.27 -0.57 2.74
N VAL A 23 -6.15 -0.36 3.43
CA VAL A 23 -4.98 0.38 2.93
C VAL A 23 -3.71 -0.34 3.36
N TYR A 24 -2.75 -0.44 2.45
CA TYR A 24 -1.38 -0.90 2.74
C TYR A 24 -0.38 -0.14 1.87
N ALA A 25 0.91 -0.24 2.19
CA ALA A 25 1.97 0.35 1.38
C ALA A 25 3.01 -0.69 0.99
N VAL A 26 3.64 -0.49 -0.17
CA VAL A 26 4.89 -1.16 -0.54
C VAL A 26 5.97 -0.09 -0.56
N ILE A 27 7.03 -0.28 0.23
CA ILE A 27 8.14 0.65 0.40
C ILE A 27 9.42 -0.14 0.15
N ALA A 28 10.22 0.29 -0.83
CA ALA A 28 11.45 -0.41 -1.22
C ALA A 28 11.25 -1.92 -1.51
N GLY A 29 10.07 -2.28 -2.04
CA GLY A 29 9.71 -3.68 -2.32
C GLY A 29 9.15 -4.48 -1.14
N LEU A 30 9.10 -3.91 0.06
CA LEU A 30 8.51 -4.56 1.24
C LEU A 30 7.11 -4.03 1.55
N ARG A 31 6.19 -4.93 1.87
CA ARG A 31 4.80 -4.58 2.17
C ARG A 31 4.64 -4.24 3.65
N TRP A 32 4.09 -3.06 3.93
CA TRP A 32 3.67 -2.60 5.26
C TRP A 32 2.14 -2.65 5.36
N ASP A 33 1.62 -3.55 6.17
CA ASP A 33 0.19 -3.93 6.16
C ASP A 33 -0.27 -4.38 7.55
N THR A 34 -1.55 -4.17 7.87
CA THR A 34 -2.19 -4.65 9.12
C THR A 34 -2.83 -6.02 8.96
N SER A 35 -2.98 -6.52 7.73
CA SER A 35 -3.44 -7.89 7.46
C SER A 35 -2.32 -8.90 7.68
N GLY A 36 -2.66 -10.10 8.16
CA GLY A 36 -1.68 -11.15 8.43
C GLY A 36 -0.81 -10.92 9.68
N THR A 37 -1.11 -9.91 10.50
CA THR A 37 -0.30 -9.55 11.68
C THR A 37 -0.85 -10.07 13.01
N GLY A 38 -2.06 -10.65 13.02
CA GLY A 38 -2.74 -11.10 14.24
C GLY A 38 -3.25 -9.95 15.12
N GLY A 39 -3.43 -8.74 14.57
CA GLY A 39 -4.11 -7.62 15.24
C GLY A 39 -3.22 -6.71 16.09
N LYS A 40 -1.91 -6.94 16.14
CA LYS A 40 -0.96 -6.10 16.91
C LYS A 40 -0.46 -4.87 16.13
N GLY A 41 -1.25 -4.37 15.20
CA GLY A 41 -0.87 -3.30 14.28
C GLY A 41 -0.15 -3.79 13.03
N PRO A 42 0.46 -2.87 12.24
CA PRO A 42 1.10 -3.21 10.98
C PRO A 42 2.44 -3.94 11.16
N ARG A 43 2.82 -4.73 10.15
CA ARG A 43 4.14 -5.38 10.05
C ARG A 43 4.71 -5.30 8.64
N TRP A 44 6.01 -5.55 8.55
CA TRP A 44 6.72 -5.75 7.30
C TRP A 44 6.52 -7.18 6.81
N HIS A 45 6.28 -7.30 5.50
CA HIS A 45 6.05 -8.54 4.78
C HIS A 45 6.92 -8.55 3.52
N GLU A 46 7.64 -9.65 3.31
CA GLU A 46 8.34 -9.93 2.06
C GLU A 46 7.35 -10.44 0.99
N ASP A 47 6.28 -11.11 1.42
CA ASP A 47 5.23 -11.59 0.56
C ASP A 47 4.31 -10.46 0.09
N MET A 48 4.05 -10.44 -1.22
CA MET A 48 3.11 -9.52 -1.83
C MET A 48 1.71 -10.11 -1.86
N ARG A 49 0.72 -9.23 -1.78
CA ARG A 49 -0.68 -9.59 -1.97
C ARG A 49 -1.19 -9.17 -3.33
N SER A 50 -2.33 -9.74 -3.74
CA SER A 50 -3.02 -9.25 -4.93
C SER A 50 -3.41 -7.79 -4.78
N ARG A 51 -3.14 -7.01 -5.83
CA ARG A 51 -3.48 -5.58 -5.94
C ARG A 51 -4.87 -5.36 -6.53
N ALA A 52 -5.59 -6.42 -6.89
CA ALA A 52 -6.89 -6.34 -7.53
C ALA A 52 -7.89 -5.58 -6.63
N GLY A 53 -8.59 -4.60 -7.21
CA GLY A 53 -9.54 -3.76 -6.48
C GLY A 53 -8.92 -2.64 -5.63
N PHE A 54 -7.60 -2.45 -5.67
CA PHE A 54 -6.93 -1.32 -5.00
C PHE A 54 -6.52 -0.24 -6.01
N ALA A 55 -6.75 1.01 -5.66
CA ALA A 55 -6.13 2.14 -6.32
C ALA A 55 -4.67 2.26 -5.87
N ALA A 56 -3.73 2.24 -6.82
CA ALA A 56 -2.33 2.54 -6.56
C ALA A 56 -2.10 4.05 -6.59
N ARG A 57 -1.46 4.56 -5.53
CA ARG A 57 -1.08 5.97 -5.35
C ARG A 57 0.34 6.07 -4.84
N HIS A 58 1.03 7.17 -5.13
CA HIS A 58 2.36 7.43 -4.58
C HIS A 58 2.56 8.91 -4.26
N PRO A 59 3.45 9.24 -3.30
CA PRO A 59 3.83 10.63 -3.05
C PRO A 59 4.52 11.21 -4.29
N SER A 60 4.16 12.43 -4.68
CA SER A 60 4.85 13.14 -5.77
C SER A 60 6.34 13.29 -5.45
N GLY A 61 7.20 12.98 -6.42
CA GLY A 61 8.65 13.12 -6.28
C GLY A 61 9.40 11.92 -5.69
N PHE A 62 8.72 10.80 -5.39
CA PHE A 62 9.33 9.58 -4.82
C PHE A 62 9.02 8.29 -5.62
#